data_AF-A0A821XCE8-F1
#
_entry.id   AF-A0A821XCE8-F1
#
_cell.length_a   1.000
_cell.length_b   1.000
_cell.length_c   1.000
_cell.angle_alpha   90.00
_cell.angle_beta   90.00
_cell.angle_gamma   90.00
#
_symmetry.space_group_name_H-M   'P 1'
#
loop_
_entity.id
_entity.type
_entity.pdbx_description
1 polymer ?
#
loop_
_entity_poly.entity_id
_entity_poly.type
_entity_poly.pdbx_seq_one_letter_code
_entity_poly.pdbx_strand_id
1 'polypeptide(L)'
;MPSIPNVPNFNTYGAGADYMYKNTLGASLGAERTDFLQKTDVSAMGKLNLFKTPSSSLDFGAGATRSFSPFIPKSSWEPAFKFNFMKSF
;
A
#
# COMPACT_ATOMS: atom_id res chain seq x y z
N MET A 1 41.60 0.89 -7.63
CA MET A 1 40.49 0.17 -6.99
C MET A 1 39.56 -0.31 -8.09
N PRO A 2 39.26 -1.60 -8.23
CA PRO A 2 38.28 -2.04 -9.21
C PRO A 2 36.91 -1.54 -8.76
N SER A 3 36.28 -0.72 -9.59
CA SER A 3 34.90 -0.27 -9.41
C SER A 3 33.98 -1.48 -9.57
N ILE A 4 33.46 -1.99 -8.45
CA ILE A 4 32.47 -3.07 -8.45
C ILE A 4 31.27 -2.57 -9.27
N PRO A 5 30.91 -3.27 -10.36
CA PRO A 5 29.79 -2.86 -11.19
C PRO A 5 28.52 -3.00 -10.35
N ASN A 6 27.93 -1.85 -10.03
CA ASN A 6 26.53 -1.64 -9.65
C ASN A 6 25.85 -2.88 -9.03
N VAL A 7 26.07 -3.10 -7.72
CA VAL A 7 25.24 -4.06 -6.98
C VAL A 7 23.79 -3.59 -7.15
N PRO A 8 22.87 -4.46 -7.63
CA PRO A 8 21.49 -4.04 -7.85
C PRO A 8 20.90 -3.49 -6.56
N ASN A 9 20.36 -2.29 -6.60
CA ASN A 9 19.69 -1.73 -5.45
C ASN A 9 18.36 -2.49 -5.25
N PHE A 10 18.32 -3.38 -4.27
CA PHE A 10 17.11 -4.13 -3.88
C PHE A 10 16.17 -3.31 -3.01
N ASN A 11 16.50 -2.04 -2.74
CA ASN A 11 15.69 -1.20 -1.89
C ASN A 11 14.37 -0.85 -2.61
N THR A 12 13.28 -1.08 -1.89
CA THR A 12 11.97 -0.51 -2.21
C THR A 12 11.82 0.76 -1.40
N TYR A 13 11.56 1.87 -2.08
CA TYR A 13 11.26 3.15 -1.42
C TYR A 13 9.83 3.53 -1.75
N GLY A 14 9.08 3.93 -0.73
CA GLY A 14 7.69 4.31 -0.91
C GLY A 14 7.35 5.55 -0.10
N ALA A 15 6.34 6.26 -0.58
CA ALA A 15 5.72 7.37 0.14
C ALA A 15 4.21 7.15 0.12
N GLY A 16 3.58 7.39 1.26
CA GLY A 16 2.15 7.29 1.42
C GLY A 16 1.59 8.44 2.23
N ALA A 17 0.34 8.79 1.95
CA ALA A 17 -0.45 9.72 2.73
C ALA A 17 -1.71 8.99 3.21
N ASP A 18 -1.89 8.96 4.52
CA ASP A 18 -3.08 8.42 5.18
C ASP A 18 -3.88 9.56 5.81
N TYR A 19 -5.18 9.57 5.57
CA TYR A 19 -6.12 10.48 6.21
C TYR A 19 -7.25 9.71 6.86
N MET A 20 -7.62 10.09 8.08
CA MET A 20 -8.69 9.45 8.85
C MET A 20 -9.63 10.51 9.43
N TYR A 21 -10.85 10.56 8.94
CA TYR A 21 -11.90 11.41 9.47
C TYR A 21 -12.63 10.71 10.62
N LYS A 22 -12.58 11.35 11.81
CA LYS A 22 -13.28 10.91 13.03
C LYS A 22 -13.04 9.46 13.43
N ASN A 23 -11.89 8.88 13.06
CA ASN A 23 -11.59 7.45 13.27
C ASN A 23 -12.62 6.48 12.65
N THR A 24 -13.44 6.93 11.71
CA THR A 24 -14.50 6.13 11.09
C THR A 24 -14.28 5.95 9.59
N LEU A 25 -14.01 7.03 8.86
CA LEU A 25 -13.80 6.99 7.41
C LEU A 25 -12.39 7.50 7.12
N GLY A 26 -11.60 6.70 6.42
CA GLY A 26 -10.25 7.07 6.01
C GLY A 26 -10.03 6.87 4.52
N ALA A 27 -8.97 7.48 4.03
CA ALA A 27 -8.45 7.28 2.69
C ALA A 27 -6.93 7.23 2.79
N SER A 28 -6.32 6.35 2.01
CA SER A 28 -4.87 6.29 1.87
C SER A 28 -4.46 6.24 0.42
N LEU A 29 -3.39 6.98 0.12
CA LEU A 29 -2.74 7.01 -1.17
C LEU A 29 -1.30 6.57 -0.94
N GLY A 30 -0.80 5.65 -1.76
CA GLY A 30 0.56 5.11 -1.64
C GLY A 30 1.20 5.02 -3.00
N ALA A 31 2.50 5.29 -3.06
CA ALA A 31 3.34 5.02 -4.22
C ALA A 31 4.64 4.38 -3.73
N GLU A 32 4.94 3.20 -4.23
CA GLU A 32 6.12 2.42 -3.88
C GLU A 32 6.91 2.13 -5.15
N ARG A 33 8.23 2.34 -5.12
CA ARG A 33 9.12 2.05 -6.24
C ARG A 33 10.14 1.02 -5.81
N THR A 34 10.15 -0.09 -6.53
CA THR A 34 11.14 -1.17 -6.40
C THR A 34 12.11 -1.07 -7.57
N ASP A 35 13.33 -0.60 -7.32
CA ASP A 35 14.32 -0.31 -8.37
C ASP A 35 14.77 -1.57 -9.12
N PHE A 36 14.95 -2.70 -8.42
CA PHE A 36 15.34 -3.98 -9.03
C PHE A 36 14.35 -4.47 -10.10
N LEU A 37 13.04 -4.28 -9.87
CA LEU A 37 11.98 -4.73 -10.78
C LEU A 37 11.50 -3.62 -11.73
N GLN A 38 12.10 -2.43 -11.62
CA GLN A 38 11.61 -1.19 -12.24
C GLN A 38 10.08 -1.05 -12.08
N LYS A 39 9.59 -1.43 -10.90
CA LYS A 39 8.17 -1.56 -10.59
C LYS A 39 7.74 -0.38 -9.72
N THR A 40 6.74 0.36 -10.16
CA THR A 40 6.10 1.43 -9.39
C THR A 40 4.68 0.99 -9.06
N ASP A 41 4.43 0.70 -7.81
CA ASP A 41 3.13 0.31 -7.29
C ASP A 41 2.43 1.54 -6.75
N VAL A 42 1.19 1.77 -7.19
CA VAL A 42 0.37 2.90 -6.75
C VAL A 42 -0.91 2.34 -6.17
N SER A 43 -1.29 2.78 -4.99
CA SER A 43 -2.46 2.30 -4.27
C SER A 43 -3.35 3.46 -3.87
N ALA A 44 -4.65 3.31 -4.06
CA ALA A 44 -5.66 4.21 -3.53
C ALA A 44 -6.70 3.38 -2.77
N MET A 45 -6.75 3.53 -1.46
CA MET A 45 -7.60 2.73 -0.58
C MET A 45 -8.53 3.63 0.23
N GLY A 46 -9.82 3.32 0.24
CA GLY A 46 -10.74 3.78 1.26
C GLY A 46 -10.67 2.85 2.46
N LYS A 47 -10.81 3.41 3.67
CA LYS A 47 -10.90 2.68 4.94
C LYS A 47 -12.19 3.07 5.66
N LEU A 48 -12.88 2.08 6.19
CA LEU A 48 -14.07 2.23 7.02
C LEU A 48 -13.84 1.44 8.31
N ASN A 49 -13.78 2.13 9.44
CA ASN A 49 -13.83 1.49 10.73
C ASN A 49 -15.29 1.15 11.03
N LEU A 50 -15.62 -0.14 10.95
CA LEU A 50 -16.97 -0.64 11.16
C LEU A 50 -17.31 -0.69 12.66
N PHE A 51 -16.31 -0.89 13.50
CA PHE A 51 -16.50 -1.02 14.94
C PHE A 51 -15.21 -0.70 15.69
N LYS A 52 -15.29 0.12 16.75
CA LYS A 52 -14.15 0.43 17.61
C LYS A 52 -14.58 0.46 19.07
N THR A 53 -14.09 -0.50 19.85
CA THR A 53 -14.11 -0.50 21.31
C THR A 53 -12.69 -0.37 21.86
N PRO A 54 -12.52 -0.09 23.17
CA PRO A 54 -11.20 -0.03 23.80
C PRO A 54 -10.39 -1.33 23.66
N SER A 55 -11.06 -2.47 23.48
CA SER A 55 -10.46 -3.81 23.42
C SER A 55 -10.55 -4.47 22.04
N SER A 56 -11.34 -3.93 21.10
CA SER A 56 -11.50 -4.54 19.77
C SER A 56 -11.69 -3.47 18.69
N SER A 57 -11.13 -3.68 17.51
CA SER A 57 -11.40 -2.85 16.34
C SER A 57 -11.61 -3.69 15.10
N LEU A 58 -12.63 -3.33 14.32
CA LEU A 58 -12.97 -3.91 13.03
C LEU A 58 -12.80 -2.84 11.95
N ASP A 59 -11.77 -2.97 11.14
CA ASP A 59 -11.53 -2.13 9.99
C ASP A 59 -11.82 -2.89 8.71
N PHE A 60 -12.60 -2.28 7.83
CA PHE A 60 -12.74 -2.66 6.44
C PHE A 60 -12.02 -1.64 5.57
N GLY A 61 -11.47 -2.07 4.44
CA GLY A 61 -10.86 -1.21 3.46
C GLY A 61 -11.10 -1.76 2.07
N ALA A 62 -11.34 -0.86 1.12
CA ALA A 62 -11.58 -1.20 -0.27
C ALA A 62 -10.96 -0.13 -1.15
N GLY A 63 -10.38 -0.52 -2.26
CA GLY A 63 -9.71 0.41 -3.15
C GLY A 63 -9.19 -0.29 -4.39
N ALA A 64 -8.20 0.35 -4.99
CA ALA A 64 -7.55 -0.19 -6.15
C ALA A 64 -6.03 0.01 -6.05
N THR A 65 -5.30 -0.93 -6.63
CA THR A 65 -3.84 -0.86 -6.76
C THR A 65 -3.47 -1.02 -8.22
N ARG A 66 -2.34 -0.43 -8.62
CA ARG A 66 -1.85 -0.51 -9.98
C ARG A 66 -0.33 -0.56 -9.97
N SER A 67 0.22 -1.55 -10.68
CA SER A 67 1.65 -1.82 -10.72
C SER A 67 2.24 -1.46 -12.09
N PHE A 68 3.04 -0.41 -12.21
CA PHE A 68 3.70 -0.04 -13.46
C PHE A 68 5.09 -0.66 -13.54
N SER A 69 5.36 -1.50 -14.54
CA SER A 69 6.70 -2.05 -14.77
C SER A 69 6.93 -2.29 -16.26
N PRO A 70 8.16 -2.11 -16.78
CA PRO A 70 8.52 -2.51 -18.14
C PRO A 70 8.25 -3.99 -18.45
N PHE A 71 8.19 -4.83 -17.41
CA PHE A 71 7.91 -6.27 -17.51
C PHE A 71 6.40 -6.58 -17.46
N ILE A 72 5.54 -5.59 -17.18
CA ILE A 72 4.08 -5.74 -17.10
C ILE A 72 3.44 -4.81 -18.14
N PRO A 73 3.28 -5.26 -19.40
CA PRO A 73 2.82 -4.42 -20.50
C PRO A 73 1.35 -3.97 -20.40
N LYS A 74 0.54 -4.60 -19.54
CA LYS A 74 -0.86 -4.25 -19.30
C LYS A 74 -1.16 -4.18 -17.80
N SER A 75 -0.76 -3.07 -17.19
CA SER A 75 -1.13 -2.77 -15.82
C SER A 75 -2.52 -2.14 -15.78
N SER A 76 -3.51 -2.85 -15.25
CA SER A 76 -4.84 -2.33 -14.94
C SER A 76 -4.94 -1.98 -13.45
N TRP A 77 -5.95 -1.20 -13.08
CA TRP A 77 -6.34 -1.09 -11.69
C TRP A 77 -6.94 -2.42 -11.22
N GLU A 78 -6.35 -3.00 -10.20
CA GLU A 78 -6.80 -4.22 -9.55
C GLU A 78 -7.53 -3.84 -8.27
N PRO A 79 -8.75 -4.36 -8.04
CA PRO A 79 -9.48 -4.09 -6.82
C PRO A 79 -8.74 -4.73 -5.64
N ALA A 80 -8.58 -3.95 -4.57
CA ALA A 80 -7.94 -4.38 -3.34
C ALA A 80 -8.91 -4.23 -2.18
N PHE A 81 -9.09 -5.31 -1.42
CA PHE A 81 -9.91 -5.32 -0.22
C PHE A 81 -9.05 -5.72 0.97
N LYS A 82 -9.21 -5.03 2.09
CA LYS A 82 -8.49 -5.28 3.33
C LYS A 82 -9.49 -5.40 4.46
N PHE A 83 -9.39 -6.48 5.21
CA PHE A 83 -10.16 -6.65 6.43
C PHE A 83 -9.18 -6.83 7.58
N ASN A 84 -9.32 -6.03 8.63
CA ASN A 84 -8.45 -6.10 9.78
C ASN A 84 -9.29 -6.16 11.05
N PHE A 85 -9.13 -7.26 11.79
CA PHE A 85 -9.70 -7.44 13.11
C PHE A 85 -8.57 -7.44 14.12
N MET A 86 -8.62 -6.50 15.06
CA MET A 86 -7.66 -6.42 16.16
C MET A 86 -8.41 -6.57 17.47
N LYS A 87 -7.87 -7.38 18.38
CA LYS A 87 -8.40 -7.58 19.72
C LYS A 87 -7.23 -7.53 20.70
N SER A 88 -7.37 -6.70 21.73
CA SER A 88 -6.42 -6.56 22.82
C SER A 88 -7.06 -7.09 24.11
N PHE A 89 -6.28 -7.83 24.90
CA PHE A 89 -6.70 -8.50 26.13
C PHE A 89 -6.19 -7.75 27.35
#